data_AF-A0A7S3VYB5-F1
#
_entry.id   AF-A0A7S3VYB5-F1
#
_cell.length_a   1.000
_cell.length_b   1.000
_cell.length_c   1.000
_cell.angle_alpha   90.00
_cell.angle_beta   90.00
_cell.angle_gamma   90.00
#
_symmetry.space_group_name_H-M   'P 1'
#
loop_
_entity.id
_entity.type
_entity.pdbx_description
1 polymer ?
#
loop_
_entity_poly.entity_id
_entity_poly.type
_entity_poly.pdbx_seq_one_letter_code
_entity_poly.pdbx_strand_id
1 'polypeptide(L)'
;PIGWNIPYNFTPEDLTTNRRQLKYFLDAYEDIPYTVLQFLGSKINYGGRVTDKKDKVLIDCLIKLFICEDVVVKGQDYKFSPGGLFYCPNAASQDDFINYLRGLPIQTPPEVFGLHE
;
A
#
# COMPACT_ATOMS: atom_id res chain seq x y z
N PRO A 1 -1.49 -20.64 7.82
CA PRO A 1 -1.49 -19.23 8.33
C PRO A 1 -2.63 -18.45 7.68
N ILE A 2 -3.12 -17.38 8.32
CA ILE A 2 -4.22 -16.57 7.77
C ILE A 2 -3.71 -15.47 6.83
N GLY A 3 -2.51 -14.92 7.10
CA GLY A 3 -1.83 -13.96 6.22
C GLY A 3 -1.06 -14.65 5.08
N TRP A 4 0.27 -14.52 5.10
CA TRP A 4 1.15 -15.14 4.12
C TRP A 4 1.37 -16.63 4.39
N ASN A 5 1.48 -17.44 3.33
CA ASN A 5 1.88 -18.84 3.44
C ASN A 5 3.38 -18.98 3.74
N ILE A 6 4.20 -18.09 3.20
CA ILE A 6 5.65 -18.05 3.40
C ILE A 6 6.05 -16.71 4.05
N PRO A 7 6.93 -16.70 5.06
CA PRO A 7 7.41 -15.46 5.68
C PRO A 7 8.46 -14.77 4.79
N TYR A 8 8.01 -14.03 3.77
CA TYR A 8 8.91 -13.27 2.91
C TYR A 8 9.58 -12.13 3.68
N ASN A 9 10.89 -11.96 3.45
CA ASN A 9 11.66 -10.87 4.04
C ASN A 9 11.63 -9.65 3.12
N PHE A 10 10.63 -8.78 3.29
CA PHE A 10 10.57 -7.48 2.64
C PHE A 10 11.49 -6.49 3.38
N THR A 11 12.44 -5.89 2.66
CA THR A 11 13.51 -5.10 3.28
C THR A 11 13.31 -3.58 3.10
N PRO A 12 13.99 -2.74 3.89
CA PRO A 12 13.99 -1.29 3.69
C PRO A 12 14.47 -0.85 2.29
N GLU A 13 15.33 -1.64 1.66
CA GLU A 13 15.79 -1.41 0.28
C GLU A 13 14.66 -1.60 -0.73
N ASP A 14 13.76 -2.55 -0.51
CA ASP A 14 12.57 -2.76 -1.35
C ASP A 14 11.67 -1.52 -1.31
N LEU A 15 11.44 -0.96 -0.10
CA LEU A 15 10.69 0.29 0.08
C LEU A 15 11.38 1.47 -0.60
N THR A 16 12.70 1.60 -0.41
CA THR A 16 13.47 2.70 -0.99
C THR A 16 13.43 2.68 -2.52
N THR A 17 13.57 1.49 -3.10
CA THR A 17 13.51 1.27 -4.55
C THR A 17 12.12 1.56 -5.09
N ASN A 18 11.08 1.03 -4.43
CA ASN A 18 9.70 1.24 -4.82
C ASN A 18 9.32 2.74 -4.81
N ARG A 19 9.68 3.45 -3.73
CA ARG A 19 9.46 4.90 -3.61
C ARG A 19 10.17 5.71 -4.69
N ARG A 20 11.40 5.33 -5.06
CA ARG A 20 12.16 6.01 -6.13
C ARG A 20 11.49 5.81 -7.48
N GLN A 21 11.07 4.60 -7.81
CA GLN A 21 10.35 4.32 -9.05
C GLN A 21 9.00 5.05 -9.10
N LEU A 22 8.25 5.02 -8.00
CA LEU A 22 7.00 5.78 -7.89
C LEU A 22 7.23 7.26 -8.22
N LYS A 23 8.20 7.90 -7.58
CA LYS A 23 8.55 9.30 -7.87
C LYS A 23 8.92 9.50 -9.34
N TYR A 24 9.78 8.65 -9.89
CA TYR A 24 10.18 8.75 -11.29
C TYR A 24 8.98 8.72 -12.26
N PHE A 25 8.05 7.78 -12.08
CA PHE A 25 6.85 7.69 -12.93
C PHE A 25 5.89 8.86 -12.72
N LEU A 26 5.75 9.37 -11.50
CA LEU A 26 4.93 10.56 -11.26
C LEU A 26 5.54 11.84 -11.86
N ASP A 27 6.86 11.94 -11.91
CA ASP A 27 7.55 13.10 -12.50
C ASP A 27 7.60 13.01 -14.04
N ALA A 28 7.60 11.80 -14.61
CA ALA A 28 7.82 11.56 -16.04
C ALA A 28 6.56 11.56 -16.91
N TYR A 29 5.38 11.36 -16.31
CA TYR A 29 4.11 11.23 -17.02
C TYR A 29 3.09 12.22 -16.45
N GLU A 30 2.28 12.84 -17.33
CA GLU A 30 1.17 13.71 -16.93
C GLU A 30 0.05 12.90 -16.28
N ASP A 31 -0.33 11.79 -16.91
CA ASP A 31 -1.27 10.82 -16.36
C ASP A 31 -0.57 9.78 -15.48
N ILE A 32 -1.13 9.49 -14.30
CA ILE A 32 -0.56 8.50 -13.37
C ILE A 32 -0.69 7.10 -13.97
N PRO A 33 0.42 6.38 -14.24
CA PRO A 33 0.37 5.07 -14.89
C PRO A 33 0.12 3.95 -13.85
N TYR A 34 -1.07 3.91 -13.26
CA TYR A 34 -1.43 2.99 -12.17
C TYR A 34 -1.11 1.52 -12.48
N THR A 35 -1.45 1.03 -13.67
CA THR A 35 -1.16 -0.36 -14.07
C THR A 35 0.34 -0.68 -14.02
N VAL A 36 1.19 0.26 -14.42
CA VAL A 36 2.64 0.10 -14.40
C VAL A 36 3.15 0.11 -12.96
N LEU A 37 2.70 1.06 -12.14
CA LEU A 37 3.06 1.16 -10.73
C LEU A 37 2.64 -0.09 -9.94
N GLN A 38 1.43 -0.60 -10.19
CA GLN A 38 0.93 -1.83 -9.58
C GLN A 38 1.79 -3.03 -9.99
N PHE A 39 2.11 -3.16 -11.28
CA PHE A 39 2.97 -4.24 -11.77
C PHE A 39 4.37 -4.19 -11.14
N LEU A 40 4.99 -3.00 -11.09
CA LEU A 40 6.29 -2.81 -10.45
C LEU A 40 6.24 -3.18 -8.97
N GLY A 41 5.23 -2.73 -8.24
CA GLY A 41 5.05 -3.07 -6.83
C GLY A 41 4.87 -4.58 -6.61
N SER A 42 3.88 -5.17 -7.27
CA SER A 42 3.40 -6.52 -6.95
C SER A 42 4.19 -7.64 -7.63
N LYS A 43 4.87 -7.35 -8.76
CA LYS A 43 5.63 -8.36 -9.53
C LYS A 43 7.14 -8.18 -9.46
N ILE A 44 7.62 -6.95 -9.35
CA ILE A 44 9.06 -6.67 -9.47
C ILE A 44 9.67 -6.38 -8.10
N ASN A 45 9.27 -5.27 -7.47
CA ASN A 45 9.91 -4.73 -6.27
C ASN A 45 9.74 -5.67 -5.06
N TYR A 46 8.49 -6.04 -4.77
CA TYR A 46 8.19 -7.00 -3.70
C TYR A 46 7.92 -8.40 -4.25
N GLY A 47 7.26 -8.46 -5.40
CA GLY A 47 6.84 -9.71 -6.04
C GLY A 47 7.94 -10.67 -6.46
N GLY A 48 9.15 -10.17 -6.73
CA GLY A 48 10.28 -11.00 -7.16
C GLY A 48 10.69 -12.07 -6.15
N ARG A 49 10.31 -11.89 -4.86
CA ARG A 49 10.56 -12.83 -3.77
C ARG A 49 9.37 -13.76 -3.49
N VAL A 50 8.18 -13.44 -3.97
CA VAL A 50 6.94 -14.16 -3.67
C VAL A 50 6.85 -15.40 -4.56
N THR A 51 6.85 -16.58 -3.96
CA THR A 51 6.93 -17.85 -4.69
C THR A 51 5.61 -18.62 -4.70
N ASP A 52 4.87 -18.60 -3.58
CA ASP A 52 3.58 -19.28 -3.45
C ASP A 52 2.48 -18.65 -4.34
N LYS A 53 1.61 -19.49 -4.89
CA LYS A 53 0.58 -19.06 -5.85
C LYS A 53 -0.48 -18.17 -5.20
N LYS A 54 -0.89 -18.46 -3.96
CA LYS A 54 -1.90 -17.67 -3.25
C LYS A 54 -1.29 -16.36 -2.75
N ASP A 55 -0.05 -16.41 -2.28
CA ASP A 55 0.69 -15.21 -1.86
C ASP A 55 0.89 -14.22 -3.03
N LYS A 56 1.08 -14.71 -4.26
CA LYS A 56 1.11 -13.86 -5.47
C LYS A 56 -0.22 -13.15 -5.76
N VAL A 57 -1.34 -13.78 -5.42
CA VAL A 57 -2.67 -13.15 -5.53
C VAL A 57 -2.84 -12.14 -4.41
N LEU A 58 -2.45 -12.48 -3.18
CA LEU A 58 -2.49 -11.59 -2.03
C LEU A 58 -1.73 -10.29 -2.28
N ILE A 59 -0.49 -10.36 -2.75
CA ILE A 59 0.32 -9.16 -3.00
C ILE A 59 -0.26 -8.27 -4.12
N ASP A 60 -0.82 -8.88 -5.18
CA ASP A 60 -1.50 -8.13 -6.23
C ASP A 60 -2.71 -7.37 -5.69
N CYS A 61 -3.52 -8.01 -4.84
CA CYS A 61 -4.67 -7.38 -4.20
C CYS A 61 -4.24 -6.24 -3.26
N LEU A 62 -3.22 -6.46 -2.43
CA LEU A 62 -2.70 -5.45 -1.51
C LEU A 62 -2.22 -4.22 -2.28
N ILE A 63 -1.39 -4.40 -3.31
CA ILE A 63 -0.86 -3.27 -4.09
C ILE A 63 -1.98 -2.50 -4.80
N LYS A 64 -3.00 -3.18 -5.34
CA LYS A 64 -4.16 -2.54 -5.98
C LYS A 64 -5.04 -1.75 -5.00
N LEU A 65 -5.10 -2.17 -3.74
CA LEU A 65 -5.86 -1.47 -2.72
C LEU A 65 -5.28 -0.08 -2.41
N PHE A 66 -3.95 0.04 -2.44
CA PHE A 66 -3.23 1.27 -2.08
C PHE A 66 -2.78 2.12 -3.28
N ILE A 67 -2.58 1.51 -4.45
CA ILE A 67 -2.14 2.19 -5.67
C ILE A 67 -3.27 2.15 -6.70
N CYS A 68 -4.27 3.01 -6.51
CA CYS A 68 -5.38 3.20 -7.44
C CYS A 68 -5.84 4.67 -7.45
N GLU A 69 -6.60 5.04 -8.47
CA GLU A 69 -7.12 6.39 -8.67
C GLU A 69 -8.02 6.84 -7.51
N ASP A 70 -8.83 5.93 -6.98
CA ASP A 70 -9.76 6.18 -5.88
C ASP A 70 -9.09 6.75 -4.63
N VAL A 71 -7.87 6.33 -4.32
CA VAL A 71 -7.10 6.84 -3.16
C VAL A 71 -6.88 8.35 -3.27
N VAL A 72 -6.70 8.86 -4.49
CA VAL A 72 -6.47 10.29 -4.75
C VAL A 72 -7.79 11.03 -4.92
N VAL A 73 -8.71 10.48 -5.73
CA VAL A 73 -9.98 11.15 -6.07
C VAL A 73 -10.92 11.24 -4.88
N LYS A 74 -11.00 10.18 -4.06
CA LYS A 74 -11.88 10.14 -2.88
C LYS A 74 -11.16 10.62 -1.61
N GLY A 75 -9.83 10.66 -1.61
CA GLY A 75 -9.02 11.14 -0.48
C GLY A 75 -9.41 10.47 0.85
N GLN A 76 -9.86 11.28 1.82
CA GLN A 76 -10.27 10.79 3.14
C GLN A 76 -11.50 9.86 3.11
N ASP A 77 -12.33 9.92 2.07
CA ASP A 77 -13.49 9.05 1.93
C ASP A 77 -13.12 7.64 1.45
N TYR A 78 -11.90 7.46 0.93
CA TYR A 78 -11.36 6.13 0.66
C TYR A 78 -10.81 5.51 1.93
N LYS A 79 -11.54 4.54 2.49
CA LYS A 79 -11.13 3.82 3.70
C LYS A 79 -10.33 2.57 3.35
N PHE A 80 -9.14 2.44 3.94
CA PHE A 80 -8.28 1.27 3.81
C PHE A 80 -8.75 0.06 4.63
N SER A 81 -9.66 0.28 5.59
CA SER A 81 -10.29 -0.77 6.39
C SER A 81 -11.74 -0.42 6.73
N PRO A 82 -12.60 -1.42 7.02
CA PRO A 82 -14.01 -1.22 7.35
C PRO A 82 -14.26 -0.29 8.56
N GLY A 83 -13.41 -0.33 9.58
CA GLY A 83 -13.52 0.57 10.75
C GLY A 83 -13.35 2.06 10.45
N GLY A 84 -12.94 2.44 9.23
CA GLY A 84 -12.99 3.82 8.74
C GLY A 84 -11.93 4.78 9.32
N LEU A 85 -11.12 4.31 10.27
CA LEU A 85 -10.03 5.08 10.88
C LEU A 85 -8.80 5.20 9.98
N PHE A 86 -8.60 4.25 9.07
CA PHE A 86 -7.43 4.21 8.18
C PHE A 86 -7.79 4.74 6.81
N TYR A 87 -7.28 5.92 6.46
CA TYR A 87 -7.45 6.60 5.17
C TYR A 87 -6.23 7.47 4.84
N CYS A 88 -6.18 8.03 3.64
CA CYS A 88 -5.18 9.03 3.27
C CYS A 88 -5.63 10.42 3.78
N PRO A 89 -4.93 11.07 4.74
CA PRO A 89 -5.34 12.38 5.22
C PRO A 89 -5.12 13.45 4.14
N ASN A 90 -5.97 14.49 4.12
CA ASN A 90 -5.71 15.70 3.37
C ASN A 90 -4.55 16.46 4.05
N ALA A 91 -3.33 16.13 3.65
CA ALA A 91 -2.09 16.63 4.24
C ALA A 91 -1.31 17.46 3.21
N ALA A 92 -0.80 18.61 3.63
CA ALA A 92 0.04 19.48 2.80
C ALA A 92 1.54 19.31 3.12
N SER A 93 1.86 18.69 4.25
CA SER A 93 3.21 18.48 4.74
C SER A 93 3.41 17.07 5.31
N GLN A 94 4.67 16.66 5.44
CA GLN A 94 5.03 15.42 6.13
C GLN A 94 4.54 15.41 7.59
N ASP A 95 4.56 16.56 8.26
CA ASP A 95 4.12 16.66 9.66
C ASP A 95 2.62 16.41 9.81
N ASP A 96 1.80 16.81 8.83
CA ASP A 96 0.36 16.51 8.83
C ASP A 96 0.11 14.99 8.78
N PHE A 97 0.85 14.26 7.94
CA PHE A 97 0.79 12.80 7.89
C PHE A 97 1.21 12.18 9.24
N ILE A 98 2.30 12.67 9.84
CA ILE A 98 2.80 12.19 11.13
C ILE A 98 1.76 12.44 12.23
N ASN A 99 1.14 13.61 12.27
CA ASN A 99 0.14 13.96 13.27
C ASN A 99 -1.11 13.08 13.15
N TYR A 100 -1.57 12.80 11.93
CA TYR A 100 -2.64 11.83 11.69
C TYR A 100 -2.26 10.43 12.21
N LEU A 101 -1.06 9.94 11.88
CA LEU A 101 -0.58 8.62 12.33
C LEU A 101 -0.49 8.52 13.87
N ARG A 102 -0.09 9.59 14.55
CA ARG A 102 -0.05 9.66 16.03
C ARG A 102 -1.43 9.58 16.67
N GLY A 103 -2.49 9.92 15.93
CA GLY A 103 -3.87 9.82 16.40
C GLY A 103 -4.48 8.42 16.27
N LEU A 104 -3.81 7.48 15.59
CA LEU A 104 -4.32 6.13 15.40
C LEU A 104 -4.14 5.26 16.66
N PRO A 105 -5.02 4.26 16.88
CA PRO A 105 -4.89 3.33 18.00
C PRO A 105 -3.57 2.56 17.97
N ILE A 106 -2.94 2.40 19.16
CA ILE A 106 -1.72 1.59 19.31
C ILE A 106 -2.00 0.11 19.00
N GLN A 107 -3.17 -0.38 19.41
CA GLN A 107 -3.65 -1.72 19.05
C GLN A 107 -4.46 -1.65 17.77
N THR A 108 -3.96 -2.29 16.73
CA THR A 108 -4.59 -2.33 15.41
C THR A 108 -5.52 -3.54 15.31
N PRO A 109 -6.80 -3.37 14.92
CA PRO A 109 -7.71 -4.50 14.76
C PRO A 109 -7.34 -5.35 13.54
N PRO A 110 -7.68 -6.65 13.51
CA PRO A 110 -7.32 -7.57 12.41
C PRO A 110 -7.77 -7.09 11.01
N GLU A 111 -8.88 -6.34 10.95
CA GLU A 111 -9.46 -5.81 9.71
C GLU A 111 -8.51 -4.89 8.92
N VAL A 112 -7.54 -4.26 9.59
CA VAL A 112 -6.54 -3.40 8.94
C VAL A 112 -5.60 -4.22 8.06
N PHE A 113 -5.44 -5.50 8.39
CA PHE A 113 -4.70 -6.47 7.58
C PHE A 113 -5.61 -7.24 6.62
N GLY A 114 -6.89 -6.84 6.48
CA GLY A 114 -7.89 -7.53 5.68
C GLY A 114 -8.41 -8.83 6.30
N LEU A 115 -8.30 -8.98 7.63
CA LEU A 115 -8.72 -10.18 8.36
C LEU A 115 -10.03 -9.95 9.12
N HIS A 116 -10.80 -11.03 9.32
CA HIS A 116 -11.98 -11.01 10.18
C HIS A 116 -11.57 -11.14 11.67
N GLU A 117 -12.47 -10.73 12.57
CA GLU A 117 -12.38 -11.08 14.00
C GLU A 117 -12.55 -12.59 14.25
#